data_AF-A0A6B2SNP9-F1
#
_entry.id   AF-A0A6B2SNP9-F1
#
_cell.length_a   1.000
_cell.length_b   1.000
_cell.length_c   1.000
_cell.angle_alpha   90.00
_cell.angle_beta   90.00
_cell.angle_gamma   90.00
#
_symmetry.space_group_name_H-M   'P 1'
#
loop_
_entity.id
_entity.type
_entity.pdbx_description
1 polymer ?
#
loop_
_entity_poly.entity_id
_entity_poly.type
_entity_poly.pdbx_seq_one_letter_code
_entity_poly.pdbx_strand_id
1 'polypeptide(L)'
;MALGTAPAPYELRFDSGRSCLDLVATNHPVERLDSVARLRAWLTGAGLVPAEALLHGAGPQWLAAFHELRTHIGQVVRGEIEGRPLATAAALDRVNALAAAPPPAP
;
A
#
# COMPACT_ATOMS: atom_id res chain seq x y z
N MET A 1 26.87 9.25 31.09
CA MET A 1 26.60 9.86 29.78
C MET A 1 25.73 8.88 28.99
N ALA A 2 24.44 9.17 28.83
CA ALA A 2 23.58 8.39 27.95
C ALA A 2 23.70 8.99 26.54
N LEU A 3 24.28 8.24 25.60
CA LEU A 3 24.22 8.58 24.19
C LEU A 3 22.76 8.44 23.78
N GLY A 4 22.09 9.58 23.56
CA GLY A 4 20.79 9.59 22.92
C GLY A 4 20.95 9.01 21.53
N THR A 5 20.59 7.75 21.35
CA THR A 5 20.35 7.17 20.03
C THR A 5 19.24 8.00 19.41
N ALA A 6 19.63 8.92 18.52
CA ALA A 6 18.67 9.51 17.60
C ALA A 6 18.01 8.34 16.87
N PRO A 7 16.67 8.29 16.82
CA PRO A 7 15.99 7.20 16.15
C PRO A 7 16.54 7.10 14.74
N ALA A 8 16.76 5.86 14.28
CA ALA A 8 17.28 5.66 12.94
C ALA A 8 16.34 6.36 11.94
N PRO A 9 16.82 6.90 10.81
CA PRO A 9 16.01 7.76 9.93
C PRO A 9 14.73 7.10 9.37
N TYR A 10 14.57 5.78 9.57
CA TYR A 10 13.38 4.99 9.26
C TYR A 10 12.41 4.77 10.44
N GLU A 11 12.79 4.99 11.70
CA GLU A 11 11.93 4.77 12.88
C GLU A 11 10.75 5.76 12.97
N LEU A 12 10.87 6.95 12.36
CA LEU A 12 9.80 7.93 12.31
C LEU A 12 8.98 7.89 11.01
N ARG A 13 9.40 7.09 10.03
CA ARG A 13 8.67 6.94 8.78
C ARG A 13 7.88 5.64 8.80
N PHE A 14 6.57 5.79 9.02
CA PHE A 14 5.63 4.74 8.68
C PHE A 14 5.54 4.65 7.14
N ASP A 15 6.54 4.01 6.51
CA ASP A 15 6.70 3.94 5.05
C ASP A 15 5.48 3.32 4.37
N SER A 16 4.84 2.36 5.03
CA SER A 16 3.56 1.78 4.59
C SER A 16 2.46 2.83 4.43
N GLY A 17 2.42 3.86 5.28
CA GLY A 17 1.42 4.93 5.21
C GLY A 17 1.53 5.73 3.92
N ARG A 18 2.76 6.11 3.52
CA ARG A 18 2.99 6.83 2.28
C ARG A 18 2.64 5.98 1.06
N SER A 19 3.13 4.75 1.02
CA SER A 19 2.87 3.83 -0.10
C SER A 19 1.37 3.52 -0.28
N CYS A 20 0.61 3.40 0.82
CA CYS A 20 -0.84 3.24 0.78
C CYS A 20 -1.55 4.47 0.19
N LEU A 21 -1.13 5.68 0.56
CA LEU A 21 -1.71 6.91 0.01
C LEU A 21 -1.32 7.12 -1.46
N ASP A 22 -0.08 6.80 -1.83
CA ASP A 22 0.38 6.83 -3.22
C ASP A 22 -0.40 5.83 -4.08
N LEU A 23 -0.75 4.66 -3.53
CA LEU A 23 -1.64 3.69 -4.20
C LEU A 23 -3.04 4.26 -4.42
N VAL A 24 -3.65 4.91 -3.42
CA VAL A 24 -4.97 5.58 -3.55
C VAL A 24 -4.93 6.67 -4.63
N ALA A 25 -3.86 7.46 -4.69
CA ALA A 25 -3.70 8.53 -5.66
C ALA A 25 -3.66 8.05 -7.13
N THR A 26 -3.37 6.76 -7.37
CA THR A 26 -3.37 6.20 -8.74
C THR A 26 -4.73 6.22 -9.43
N ASN A 27 -5.84 6.43 -8.70
CA ASN A 27 -7.19 6.50 -9.27
C ASN A 27 -7.70 7.93 -9.53
N HIS A 28 -6.88 8.97 -9.29
CA HIS A 28 -7.33 10.35 -9.41
C HIS A 28 -6.33 11.27 -10.13
N PRO A 29 -6.74 12.06 -11.14
CA PRO A 29 -8.10 12.19 -11.67
C PRO A 29 -8.50 11.06 -12.64
N VAL A 30 -7.56 10.19 -13.01
CA VAL A 30 -7.78 9.07 -13.94
C VAL A 30 -7.13 7.80 -13.40
N GLU A 31 -7.60 6.63 -13.85
CA GLU A 31 -6.97 5.34 -13.57
C GLU A 31 -5.56 5.29 -14.18
N ARG A 32 -4.54 5.09 -13.34
CA ARG A 32 -3.12 4.96 -13.75
C ARG A 32 -2.58 3.54 -13.65
N LEU A 33 -3.28 2.65 -12.94
CA LEU A 33 -2.99 1.22 -12.84
C LEU A 33 -3.98 0.45 -13.72
N ASP A 34 -3.97 0.70 -15.02
CA ASP A 34 -4.88 0.06 -15.99
C ASP A 34 -4.38 -1.28 -16.52
N SER A 35 -3.15 -1.65 -16.20
CA SER A 35 -2.46 -2.79 -16.77
C SER A 35 -1.40 -3.35 -15.84
N VAL A 36 -1.06 -4.63 -16.03
CA VAL A 36 0.00 -5.30 -15.27
C VAL A 36 1.36 -4.61 -15.46
N ALA A 37 1.64 -4.09 -16.65
CA ALA A 37 2.87 -3.35 -16.94
C ALA A 37 2.95 -2.05 -16.10
N ARG A 38 1.84 -1.30 -16.01
CA ARG A 38 1.76 -0.10 -15.15
C ARG A 38 1.90 -0.45 -13.67
N LEU A 39 1.28 -1.53 -13.21
CA LEU A 39 1.43 -2.01 -11.83
C LEU A 39 2.90 -2.33 -11.50
N ARG A 40 3.61 -3.07 -12.37
CA ARG A 40 5.02 -3.36 -12.16
C ARG A 40 5.87 -2.09 -12.11
N ALA A 41 5.65 -1.17 -13.06
CA ALA A 41 6.36 0.12 -13.08
C ALA A 41 6.09 0.95 -11.81
N TRP A 42 4.86 0.93 -11.29
CA TRP A 42 4.51 1.60 -10.05
C TRP A 42 5.19 0.96 -8.83
N LEU A 43 5.21 -0.37 -8.72
CA LEU A 43 5.86 -1.08 -7.61
C LEU A 43 7.35 -0.75 -7.51
N THR A 44 8.05 -0.70 -8.65
CA THR A 44 9.46 -0.27 -8.70
C THR A 44 9.60 1.23 -8.42
N GLY A 45 8.77 2.07 -9.03
CA GLY A 45 8.82 3.53 -8.83
C GLY A 45 8.50 3.98 -7.40
N ALA A 46 7.66 3.23 -6.69
CA ALA A 46 7.34 3.43 -5.27
C ALA A 46 8.40 2.83 -4.32
N GLY A 47 9.41 2.14 -4.84
CA GLY A 47 10.45 1.49 -4.04
C GLY A 47 9.99 0.24 -3.28
N LEU A 48 8.83 -0.33 -3.64
CA LEU A 48 8.28 -1.54 -3.00
C LEU A 48 8.94 -2.82 -3.53
N VAL A 49 9.56 -2.75 -4.71
CA VAL A 49 10.22 -3.87 -5.37
C VAL A 49 11.52 -3.38 -6.03
N PRO A 50 12.66 -4.10 -5.88
CA PRO A 50 13.90 -3.77 -6.59
C PRO A 50 13.72 -3.73 -8.12
N ALA A 51 14.47 -2.88 -8.83
CA ALA A 51 14.31 -2.71 -10.27
C ALA A 51 14.67 -3.98 -11.07
N GLU A 52 15.61 -4.75 -10.56
CA GLU A 52 16.10 -6.02 -11.09
C GLU A 52 15.23 -7.22 -10.70
N ALA A 53 14.23 -7.04 -9.82
CA ALA A 53 13.42 -8.14 -9.33
C ALA A 53 12.51 -8.71 -10.44
N LEU A 54 12.68 -10.00 -10.71
CA LEU A 54 11.88 -10.70 -11.69
C LEU A 54 10.56 -11.17 -11.07
N LEU A 55 9.48 -10.41 -11.27
CA LEU A 55 8.13 -10.72 -10.77
C LEU A 55 7.42 -11.81 -11.62
N HIS A 56 7.93 -13.03 -11.58
CA HIS A 56 7.46 -14.19 -12.39
C HIS A 56 6.00 -14.61 -12.14
N GLY A 57 5.31 -14.03 -11.15
CA GLY A 57 3.88 -14.25 -10.87
C GLY A 57 2.99 -13.02 -11.02
N ALA A 58 3.53 -11.87 -11.42
CA ALA A 58 2.74 -10.64 -11.56
C ALA A 58 1.85 -10.72 -12.81
N GLY A 59 0.60 -11.13 -12.63
CA GLY A 59 -0.41 -11.28 -13.68
C GLY A 59 -1.68 -10.44 -13.42
N PRO A 60 -2.73 -10.61 -14.24
CA PRO A 60 -4.00 -9.87 -14.09
C PRO A 60 -4.63 -9.98 -12.69
N GLN A 61 -4.44 -11.12 -11.99
CA GLN A 61 -4.93 -11.29 -10.63
C GLN A 61 -4.28 -10.33 -9.62
N TRP A 62 -3.01 -9.94 -9.85
CA TRP A 62 -2.38 -8.92 -9.02
C TRP A 62 -3.02 -7.56 -9.25
N LEU A 63 -3.30 -7.21 -10.50
CA LEU A 63 -3.96 -5.93 -10.82
C LEU A 63 -5.31 -5.81 -10.09
N ALA A 64 -6.12 -6.86 -10.17
CA ALA A 64 -7.39 -6.93 -9.45
C ALA A 64 -7.21 -6.80 -7.93
N ALA A 65 -6.25 -7.52 -7.34
CA ALA A 65 -5.97 -7.45 -5.91
C ALA A 65 -5.50 -6.05 -5.46
N PHE A 66 -4.67 -5.37 -6.27
CA PHE A 66 -4.21 -4.00 -5.99
C PHE A 66 -5.36 -2.99 -6.11
N HIS A 67 -6.27 -3.16 -7.06
CA HIS A 67 -7.49 -2.34 -7.15
C HIS A 67 -8.43 -2.55 -5.97
N GLU A 68 -8.60 -3.80 -5.54
CA GLU A 68 -9.37 -4.15 -4.35
C GLU A 68 -8.75 -3.48 -3.11
N LEU A 69 -7.45 -3.66 -2.89
CA LEU A 69 -6.74 -3.06 -1.76
C LEU A 69 -6.86 -1.53 -1.78
N ARG A 70 -6.61 -0.90 -2.95
CA ARG A 70 -6.74 0.55 -3.13
C ARG A 70 -8.13 1.06 -2.75
N THR A 71 -9.17 0.32 -3.11
CA THR A 71 -10.57 0.68 -2.82
C THR A 71 -10.81 0.69 -1.31
N HIS A 72 -10.40 -0.36 -0.60
CA HIS A 72 -10.59 -0.46 0.85
C HIS A 72 -9.75 0.59 1.61
N ILE A 73 -8.50 0.82 1.22
CA ILE A 73 -7.67 1.89 1.80
C ILE A 73 -8.33 3.25 1.58
N GLY A 74 -8.82 3.53 0.37
CA GLY A 74 -9.49 4.79 0.05
C GLY A 74 -10.75 5.02 0.88
N GLN A 75 -11.51 3.96 1.16
CA GLN A 75 -12.66 4.02 2.07
C GLN A 75 -12.21 4.36 3.48
N VAL A 76 -11.26 3.62 4.06
CA VAL A 76 -10.74 3.85 5.41
C VAL A 76 -10.23 5.28 5.58
N VAL A 77 -9.35 5.74 4.69
CA VAL A 77 -8.77 7.10 4.75
C VAL A 77 -9.86 8.17 4.71
N ARG A 78 -10.86 8.01 3.84
CA ARG A 78 -11.96 8.97 3.77
C ARG A 78 -12.83 8.94 5.03
N GLY A 79 -13.14 7.75 5.55
CA GLY A 79 -13.90 7.60 6.79
C GLY A 79 -13.22 8.26 7.99
N GLU A 80 -11.90 8.12 8.10
CA GLU A 80 -11.12 8.81 9.13
C GLU A 80 -11.18 10.34 8.96
N ILE A 81 -10.99 10.86 7.74
CA ILE A 81 -11.06 12.30 7.45
C ILE A 81 -12.47 12.86 7.74
N GLU A 82 -13.52 12.10 7.45
CA GLU A 82 -14.91 12.49 7.68
C GLU A 82 -15.36 12.30 9.14
N GLY A 83 -14.51 11.75 10.02
CA GLY A 83 -14.85 11.45 11.42
C GLY A 83 -15.87 10.32 11.58
N ARG A 84 -15.90 9.38 10.63
CA ARG A 84 -16.83 8.24 10.57
C ARG A 84 -16.11 6.88 10.44
N PRO A 85 -15.16 6.55 11.34
CA PRO A 85 -14.35 5.31 11.23
C PRO A 85 -15.19 4.03 11.30
N LEU A 86 -16.31 4.05 12.04
CA LEU A 86 -17.22 2.89 12.13
C LEU A 86 -17.91 2.56 10.80
N ALA A 87 -18.11 3.57 9.94
CA ALA A 87 -18.70 3.35 8.61
C ALA A 87 -17.74 2.59 7.67
N THR A 88 -16.44 2.52 8.01
CA THR A 88 -15.40 1.87 7.22
C THR A 88 -14.86 0.60 7.89
N ALA A 89 -15.52 0.10 8.95
CA ALA A 89 -15.07 -1.07 9.70
C ALA A 89 -14.84 -2.30 8.80
N ALA A 90 -15.79 -2.60 7.90
CA ALA A 90 -15.64 -3.71 6.96
C ALA A 90 -14.45 -3.54 6.00
N ALA A 91 -14.13 -2.31 5.61
CA ALA A 91 -12.97 -2.02 4.77
C ALA A 91 -11.67 -2.19 5.52
N LEU A 92 -11.63 -1.74 6.78
CA LEU A 92 -10.50 -1.94 7.67
C LEU A 92 -10.26 -3.44 7.95
N ASP A 93 -11.32 -4.20 8.22
CA ASP A 93 -11.25 -5.66 8.40
C ASP A 93 -10.68 -6.35 7.17
N ARG A 94 -11.07 -5.91 5.97
CA ARG A 94 -10.52 -6.46 4.72
C ARG A 94 -9.04 -6.15 4.55
N VAL A 95 -8.61 -4.93 4.84
CA VAL A 95 -7.18 -4.54 4.82
C VAL A 95 -6.38 -5.38 5.82
N ASN A 96 -6.90 -5.54 7.04
CA ASN A 96 -6.28 -6.36 8.07
C ASN A 96 -6.17 -7.83 7.67
N ALA A 97 -7.22 -8.39 7.04
CA ALA A 97 -7.21 -9.76 6.56
C ALA A 97 -6.15 -9.98 5.45
N LEU A 98 -5.95 -9.01 4.56
CA LEU A 98 -4.89 -9.07 3.55
C LEU A 98 -3.49 -8.96 4.16
N ALA A 99 -3.33 -8.16 5.21
CA ALA A 99 -2.07 -7.96 5.92
C ALA A 99 -1.72 -9.10 6.91
N ALA A 100 -2.68 -9.96 7.24
CA ALA A 100 -2.49 -11.04 8.22
C ALA A 100 -1.52 -12.13 7.76
N ALA A 101 -1.23 -12.22 6.45
CA ALA A 101 -0.25 -13.16 5.94
C ALA A 101 1.15 -12.83 6.48
N PRO A 102 1.92 -13.81 6.99
CA PRO A 102 3.27 -13.54 7.46
C PRO A 102 4.13 -13.01 6.29
N PRO A 103 5.04 -12.06 6.55
CA PRO A 103 5.99 -11.62 5.53
C PRO A 103 6.80 -12.83 5.04
N PRO A 104 7.20 -12.86 3.75
CA PRO A 104 8.06 -13.92 3.24
C PRO A 104 9.34 -14.00 4.07
N ALA A 105 9.80 -15.23 4.33
CA ALA A 105 11.04 -15.45 5.07
C ALA A 105 12.23 -14.80 4.34
N PRO A 106 13.22 -14.27 5.08
CA PRO A 106 14.40 -13.62 4.51
C PRO A 106 15.29 -14.59 3.70
#